data_AF-A0A9X7M2V3-F1
#
_entry.id   AF-A0A9X7M2V3-F1
#
_cell.length_a   1.000
_cell.length_b   1.000
_cell.length_c   1.000
_cell.angle_alpha   90.00
_cell.angle_beta   90.00
_cell.angle_gamma   90.00
#
_symmetry.space_group_name_H-M   'P 1'
#
loop_
_entity.id
_entity.type
_entity.pdbx_description
1 polymer ?
#
loop_
_entity_poly.entity_id
_entity_poly.type
_entity_poly.pdbx_seq_one_letter_code
_entity_poly.pdbx_strand_id
1 'polypeptide(L)'
;MGKNILHVTNKGKMMVEAMKDTAIGSPELTAKWEVYLKGIGEGKKKDKPFVETSKKLVQKLIDEAKDQVNAWAINDFVEDRKTEHHIGECPSCGKPVVDKKTIYGCSGYAKDNLKSCKFSVSKEFLGQKISESNMIKLLEGKKTTVSYSRFLKIDKYK
;
A
#
# COMPACT_ATOMS: atom_id res chain seq x y z
N MET A 1 33.10 -11.87 0.37
CA MET A 1 31.80 -12.55 0.54
C MET A 1 30.75 -11.50 0.92
N GLY A 2 29.96 -11.02 -0.05
CA GLY A 2 28.90 -10.05 0.22
C GLY A 2 27.74 -10.73 0.96
N LYS A 3 27.38 -10.23 2.15
CA LYS A 3 26.24 -10.75 2.91
C LYS A 3 24.96 -10.21 2.29
N ASN A 4 24.21 -11.07 1.61
CA ASN A 4 22.83 -10.78 1.20
C ASN A 4 21.94 -10.84 2.45
N ILE A 5 21.83 -9.70 3.14
CA ILE A 5 20.99 -9.57 4.34
C ILE A 5 19.56 -9.27 3.90
N LEU A 6 18.62 -10.13 4.30
CA LEU A 6 17.20 -9.94 4.03
C LEU A 6 16.57 -9.12 5.17
N HIS A 7 15.83 -8.08 4.81
CA HIS A 7 15.08 -7.25 5.74
C HIS A 7 13.58 -7.36 5.48
N VAL A 8 12.79 -7.52 6.54
CA VAL A 8 11.32 -7.58 6.44
C VAL A 8 10.76 -6.17 6.37
N THR A 9 9.93 -5.90 5.35
CA THR A 9 9.22 -4.63 5.21
C THR A 9 8.18 -4.45 6.32
N ASN A 10 7.76 -3.21 6.59
CA ASN A 10 6.69 -2.96 7.57
C ASN A 10 5.41 -3.74 7.24
N LYS A 11 5.04 -3.83 5.96
CA LYS A 11 3.91 -4.67 5.51
C LYS A 11 4.10 -6.15 5.85
N GLY A 12 5.32 -6.66 5.69
CA GLY A 12 5.66 -8.03 6.07
C GLY A 12 5.50 -8.26 7.57
N LYS A 13 5.98 -7.34 8.41
CA LYS A 13 5.81 -7.41 9.87
C LYS A 13 4.33 -7.40 10.27
N MET A 14 3.53 -6.51 9.67
CA MET A 14 2.08 -6.45 9.91
C MET A 14 1.40 -7.77 9.54
N MET A 15 1.75 -8.34 8.39
CA MET A 15 1.17 -9.61 7.95
C MET A 15 1.53 -10.77 8.87
N VAL A 16 2.77 -10.82 9.36
CA VAL A 16 3.21 -11.82 10.35
C VAL A 16 2.40 -11.70 11.63
N GLU A 17 2.20 -10.48 12.14
CA GLU A 17 1.41 -10.26 13.36
C GLU A 17 -0.05 -10.70 13.19
N ALA A 18 -0.66 -10.37 12.04
CA ALA A 18 -2.04 -10.76 11.74
C ALA A 18 -2.23 -12.28 11.62
N MET A 19 -1.19 -13.04 11.28
CA MET A 19 -1.24 -14.49 11.08
C MET A 19 -0.74 -15.29 12.29
N LYS A 20 -0.09 -14.65 13.26
CA LYS A 20 0.68 -15.30 14.33
C LYS A 20 -0.10 -16.34 15.13
N ASP A 21 -1.35 -16.04 15.45
CA ASP A 21 -2.24 -16.92 16.23
C ASP A 21 -3.23 -17.70 15.35
N THR A 22 -3.02 -17.72 14.03
CA THR A 22 -3.86 -18.46 13.09
C THR A 22 -3.27 -19.83 12.79
N ALA A 23 -4.14 -20.81 12.49
CA ALA A 23 -3.69 -22.15 12.12
C ALA A 23 -2.76 -22.16 10.89
N ILE A 24 -2.94 -21.24 9.94
CA ILE A 24 -2.12 -21.13 8.72
C ILE A 24 -0.74 -20.51 8.95
N GLY A 25 -0.57 -19.79 10.07
CA GLY A 25 0.73 -19.25 10.48
C GLY A 25 1.61 -20.26 11.22
N SER A 26 1.08 -21.42 11.61
CA SER A 26 1.78 -22.43 12.42
C SER A 26 2.84 -23.20 11.60
N PRO A 27 4.12 -23.16 12.03
CA PRO A 27 5.16 -24.02 11.46
C PRO A 27 4.86 -25.51 11.61
N GLU A 28 4.22 -25.91 12.73
CA GLU A 28 3.88 -27.29 13.03
C GLU A 28 2.83 -27.84 12.06
N LEU A 29 1.82 -27.04 11.73
CA LEU A 29 0.81 -27.44 10.73
C LEU A 29 1.46 -27.60 9.35
N THR A 30 2.35 -26.67 8.98
CA THR A 30 3.10 -26.73 7.72
C THR A 30 3.93 -28.03 7.64
N ALA A 31 4.67 -28.37 8.70
CA ALA A 31 5.45 -29.60 8.75
C ALA A 31 4.57 -30.85 8.62
N LYS A 32 3.41 -30.89 9.30
CA LYS A 32 2.45 -32.01 9.18
C LYS A 32 1.93 -32.16 7.75
N TRP A 33 1.68 -31.06 7.06
CA TRP A 33 1.21 -31.07 5.67
C TRP A 33 2.28 -31.60 4.73
N GLU A 34 3.53 -31.13 4.85
CA GLU A 34 4.66 -31.62 4.05
C GLU A 34 4.88 -33.12 4.22
N VAL A 35 4.83 -33.63 5.45
CA VAL A 35 4.94 -35.07 5.74
C VAL A 35 3.80 -35.86 5.09
N TYR A 36 2.57 -35.35 5.16
CA TYR A 36 1.42 -36.03 4.56
C TYR A 36 1.52 -36.04 3.03
N LEU A 37 1.83 -34.89 2.42
CA LEU A 37 1.99 -34.73 0.98
C LEU A 37 3.13 -35.61 0.44
N LYS A 38 4.25 -35.70 1.16
CA LYS A 38 5.32 -36.65 0.84
C LYS A 38 4.81 -38.09 0.85
N GLY A 39 4.01 -38.46 1.84
CA GLY A 39 3.38 -39.79 1.91
C GLY A 39 2.44 -40.09 0.73
N ILE A 40 1.75 -39.09 0.19
CA ILE A 40 0.94 -39.24 -1.04
C ILE A 40 1.86 -39.48 -2.24
N GLY A 41 2.93 -38.68 -2.38
CA GLY A 41 3.91 -38.82 -3.47
C GLY A 41 4.62 -40.18 -3.48
N GLU A 42 4.81 -40.79 -2.31
CA GLU A 42 5.36 -42.14 -2.15
C GLU A 42 4.32 -43.26 -2.27
N GLY A 43 3.03 -42.94 -2.52
CA GLY A 43 1.95 -43.92 -2.58
C GLY A 43 1.55 -44.55 -1.24
N LYS A 44 2.04 -44.01 -0.11
CA LYS A 44 1.80 -44.51 1.26
C LYS A 44 0.58 -43.89 1.94
N LYS A 45 0.05 -42.80 1.39
CA LYS A 45 -1.13 -42.08 1.89
C LYS A 45 -2.11 -41.86 0.75
N LYS A 46 -3.40 -41.76 1.09
CA LYS A 46 -4.45 -41.37 0.13
C LYS A 46 -4.57 -39.86 0.09
N ASP A 47 -4.89 -39.33 -1.08
CA ASP A 47 -5.12 -37.92 -1.35
C ASP A 47 -6.47 -37.41 -0.79
N LYS A 48 -7.55 -38.20 -0.94
CA LYS A 48 -8.91 -37.80 -0.54
C LYS A 48 -8.99 -37.28 0.90
N PRO A 49 -8.45 -37.98 1.93
CA PRO A 49 -8.52 -37.49 3.30
C PRO A 49 -7.80 -36.15 3.50
N PHE A 50 -6.67 -35.93 2.81
CA PHE A 50 -5.94 -34.67 2.87
C PHE A 50 -6.77 -33.52 2.30
N VAL A 51 -7.42 -33.73 1.16
CA VAL A 51 -8.29 -32.73 0.54
C VAL A 51 -9.49 -32.41 1.43
N GLU A 52 -10.11 -33.43 2.05
CA GLU A 52 -11.22 -33.23 3.00
C GLU A 52 -10.78 -32.44 4.24
N THR A 53 -9.63 -32.77 4.82
CA THR A 53 -9.07 -32.01 5.96
C THR A 53 -8.76 -30.57 5.56
N SER A 54 -8.21 -30.35 4.36
CA SER A 54 -7.90 -29.01 3.84
C SER A 54 -9.18 -28.17 3.69
N LYS A 55 -10.25 -28.74 3.13
CA LYS A 55 -11.55 -28.07 3.03
C LYS A 55 -12.13 -27.70 4.40
N LYS A 56 -12.04 -28.61 5.38
CA LYS A 56 -12.50 -28.34 6.75
C LYS A 56 -11.70 -27.22 7.40
N LEU A 57 -10.39 -27.18 7.19
CA LEU A 57 -9.55 -26.09 7.68
C LEU A 57 -9.94 -24.75 7.06
N VAL A 58 -10.12 -24.71 5.73
CA VAL A 58 -10.56 -23.49 5.02
C VAL A 58 -11.90 -23.00 5.58
N GLN A 59 -12.87 -23.90 5.76
CA GLN A 59 -14.17 -23.54 6.31
C GLN A 59 -14.05 -22.95 7.71
N LYS A 60 -13.26 -23.60 8.59
CA LYS A 60 -13.00 -23.13 9.94
C LYS A 60 -12.37 -21.73 9.96
N LEU A 61 -11.38 -21.48 9.10
CA LEU A 61 -10.72 -20.16 9.01
C LEU A 61 -11.68 -19.06 8.53
N ILE A 62 -12.58 -19.39 7.59
CA ILE A 62 -13.60 -18.44 7.13
C ILE A 62 -14.54 -18.07 8.27
N ASP A 63 -14.95 -19.05 9.06
CA ASP A 63 -15.88 -18.81 10.17
C ASP A 63 -15.19 -18.03 11.31
N GLU A 64 -13.95 -18.38 11.67
CA GLU A 64 -13.12 -17.59 12.60
C GLU A 64 -12.90 -16.16 12.11
N ALA A 65 -12.65 -15.97 10.81
CA ALA A 65 -12.48 -14.64 10.23
C ALA A 65 -13.76 -13.80 10.30
N LYS A 66 -14.95 -14.38 10.05
CA LYS A 66 -16.22 -13.65 10.20
C LYS A 66 -16.43 -13.14 11.61
N ASP A 67 -16.09 -13.95 12.61
CA ASP A 67 -16.20 -13.57 14.02
C ASP A 67 -15.18 -12.48 14.38
N GLN A 68 -13.97 -12.54 13.79
CA GLN A 68 -12.91 -11.57 14.00
C GLN A 68 -13.07 -10.27 13.21
N VAL A 69 -13.81 -10.22 12.09
CA VAL A 69 -14.03 -8.98 11.32
C VAL A 69 -14.70 -7.88 12.15
N ASN A 70 -15.51 -8.24 13.15
CA ASN A 70 -16.13 -7.28 14.07
C ASN A 70 -15.19 -6.87 15.23
N ALA A 71 -14.19 -7.69 15.55
CA ALA A 71 -13.27 -7.49 16.67
C ALA A 71 -11.90 -6.92 16.22
N TRP A 72 -11.52 -7.09 14.96
CA TRP A 72 -10.35 -6.46 14.38
C TRP A 72 -10.61 -4.96 14.34
N ALA A 73 -10.05 -4.25 15.32
CA ALA A 73 -9.77 -2.84 15.24
C ALA A 73 -8.73 -2.60 14.12
N ILE A 74 -9.13 -2.83 12.87
CA ILE A 74 -8.38 -2.43 11.67
C ILE A 74 -8.16 -0.92 11.67
N ASN A 75 -8.90 -0.17 12.49
CA ASN A 75 -8.69 1.25 12.73
C ASN A 75 -7.27 1.57 13.21
N ASP A 76 -6.67 0.77 14.10
CA ASP A 76 -5.33 1.05 14.64
C ASP A 76 -4.24 0.80 13.59
N PHE A 77 -4.45 -0.16 12.67
CA PHE A 77 -3.53 -0.43 11.57
C PHE A 77 -3.72 0.51 10.36
N VAL A 78 -4.83 1.26 10.34
CA VAL A 78 -5.10 2.31 9.33
C VAL A 78 -4.57 3.67 9.79
N GLU A 79 -4.15 3.84 11.05
CA GLU A 79 -3.56 5.09 11.52
C GLU A 79 -2.22 5.45 10.85
N ASP A 80 -1.49 4.48 10.28
CA ASP A 80 -0.30 4.76 9.45
C ASP A 80 -0.67 5.28 8.04
N ARG A 81 -1.97 5.37 7.70
CA ARG A 81 -2.47 6.18 6.57
C ARG A 81 -2.90 7.58 6.99
N LYS A 82 -2.94 7.89 8.29
CA LYS A 82 -3.42 9.16 8.86
C LYS A 82 -2.33 10.15 9.24
N THR A 83 -1.07 9.88 8.93
CA THR A 83 -0.18 11.00 8.57
C THR A 83 -0.34 11.22 7.06
N GLU A 84 -1.52 11.72 6.66
CA GLU A 84 -1.59 12.46 5.40
C GLU A 84 -0.52 13.55 5.54
N HIS A 85 0.58 13.41 4.83
CA HIS A 85 1.65 14.39 4.88
C HIS A 85 1.09 15.72 4.36
N HIS A 86 0.77 16.63 5.29
CA HIS A 86 0.12 17.90 5.00
C HIS A 86 1.14 18.84 4.36
N ILE A 87 0.98 19.08 3.07
CA ILE A 87 1.88 19.94 2.29
C ILE A 87 1.49 21.41 2.46
N GLY A 88 0.20 21.70 2.62
CA GLY A 88 -0.31 23.06 2.78
C GLY A 88 -1.81 23.12 2.56
N GLU A 89 -2.36 24.33 2.48
CA GLU A 89 -3.80 24.56 2.29
C GLU A 89 -4.19 24.60 0.81
N CYS A 90 -5.35 24.03 0.49
CA CYS A 90 -5.88 24.04 -0.87
C CYS A 90 -6.41 25.44 -1.23
N PRO A 91 -5.94 26.06 -2.32
CA PRO A 91 -6.38 27.40 -2.72
C PRO A 91 -7.85 27.45 -3.14
N SER A 92 -8.47 26.30 -3.45
CA SER A 92 -9.88 26.24 -3.88
C SER A 92 -10.88 26.05 -2.73
N CYS A 93 -10.47 25.48 -1.58
CA CYS A 93 -11.41 25.17 -0.50
C CYS A 93 -10.84 25.22 0.92
N GLY A 94 -9.57 25.61 1.09
CA GLY A 94 -8.88 25.72 2.38
C GLY A 94 -8.51 24.38 3.05
N LYS A 95 -8.99 23.24 2.54
CA LYS A 95 -8.65 21.91 3.11
C LYS A 95 -7.21 21.51 2.79
N PRO A 96 -6.58 20.61 3.57
CA PRO A 96 -5.20 20.17 3.31
C PRO A 96 -4.97 19.62 1.90
N VAL A 97 -3.80 19.92 1.34
CA VAL A 97 -3.23 19.27 0.16
C VAL A 97 -2.30 18.17 0.63
N VAL A 98 -2.45 16.99 0.03
CA VAL A 98 -1.75 15.77 0.43
C VAL A 98 -0.97 15.19 -0.75
N ASP A 99 0.17 14.56 -0.43
CA ASP A 99 0.93 13.79 -1.40
C ASP A 99 0.18 12.50 -1.77
N LYS A 100 -0.31 12.42 -3.00
CA LYS A 100 -0.72 11.16 -3.61
C LYS A 100 0.40 10.78 -4.58
N LYS A 101 0.86 9.53 -4.56
CA LYS A 101 2.04 9.03 -5.31
C LYS A 101 2.37 9.76 -6.64
N THR A 102 1.36 10.01 -7.48
CA THR A 102 1.48 10.67 -8.79
C THR A 102 1.05 12.16 -8.82
N ILE A 103 0.27 12.63 -7.84
CA ILE A 103 -0.32 13.98 -7.81
C ILE A 103 -0.32 14.58 -6.40
N TYR A 104 -0.18 15.89 -6.28
CA TYR A 104 -0.58 16.62 -5.08
C TYR A 104 -2.08 16.92 -5.17
N GLY A 105 -2.89 16.45 -4.22
CA GLY A 105 -4.34 16.53 -4.32
C GLY A 105 -4.99 17.05 -3.05
N CYS A 106 -6.13 17.71 -3.16
CA CYS A 106 -6.90 18.11 -1.99
C CYS A 106 -7.44 16.87 -1.24
N SER A 107 -7.36 16.88 0.09
CA SER A 107 -7.96 15.86 0.96
C SER A 107 -9.49 15.84 0.86
N GLY A 108 -10.10 16.99 0.50
CA GLY A 108 -11.53 17.13 0.25
C GLY A 108 -12.04 16.60 -1.10
N TYR A 109 -11.21 15.88 -1.87
CA TYR A 109 -11.61 15.29 -3.14
C TYR A 109 -12.43 14.01 -2.95
N ALA A 110 -13.61 13.95 -3.56
CA ALA A 110 -14.41 12.73 -3.65
C ALA A 110 -14.86 12.52 -5.10
N LYS A 111 -14.69 11.30 -5.63
CA LYS A 111 -15.00 11.01 -7.03
C LYS A 111 -16.50 11.20 -7.32
N ASP A 112 -17.34 10.70 -6.41
CA ASP A 112 -18.80 10.57 -6.62
C ASP A 112 -19.62 11.74 -6.04
N ASN A 113 -18.95 12.79 -5.55
CA ASN A 113 -19.61 13.99 -5.04
C ASN A 113 -19.25 15.20 -5.93
N LEU A 114 -20.26 15.77 -6.59
CA LEU A 114 -20.10 16.91 -7.49
C LEU A 114 -19.70 18.21 -6.76
N LYS A 115 -20.02 18.33 -5.47
CA LYS A 115 -19.63 19.47 -4.61
C LYS A 115 -18.24 19.32 -3.98
N SER A 116 -17.53 18.23 -4.27
CA SER A 116 -16.18 18.00 -3.72
C SER A 116 -15.11 18.84 -4.42
N CYS A 117 -14.02 19.13 -3.71
CA CYS A 117 -12.93 19.90 -4.27
C CYS A 117 -12.18 19.09 -5.34
N LYS A 118 -12.00 19.65 -6.53
CA LYS A 118 -11.31 19.01 -7.67
C LYS A 118 -9.86 19.45 -7.85
N PHE A 119 -9.32 20.21 -6.89
CA PHE A 119 -7.93 20.67 -6.93
C PHE A 119 -6.97 19.47 -6.92
N SER A 120 -6.13 19.41 -7.96
CA SER A 120 -5.04 18.46 -8.09
C SER A 120 -3.94 19.02 -8.98
N VAL A 121 -2.70 18.68 -8.67
CA VAL A 121 -1.50 19.08 -9.41
C VAL A 121 -0.68 17.82 -9.68
N SER A 122 -0.35 17.56 -10.94
CA SER A 122 0.53 16.45 -11.30
C SER A 122 1.93 16.69 -10.72
N LYS A 123 2.55 15.65 -10.14
CA LYS A 123 3.94 15.73 -9.70
C LYS A 123 4.91 15.84 -10.86
N GLU A 124 4.46 15.54 -12.08
CA GLU A 124 5.22 15.77 -13.29
C GLU A 124 4.52 16.84 -14.12
N PHE A 125 5.24 17.93 -14.37
CA PHE A 125 4.76 19.03 -15.19
C PHE A 125 5.84 19.37 -16.22
N LEU A 126 5.48 19.29 -17.51
CA LEU A 126 6.40 19.54 -18.64
C LEU A 126 7.70 18.72 -18.56
N GLY A 127 7.61 17.46 -18.11
CA GLY A 127 8.75 16.53 -17.98
C GLY A 127 9.68 16.84 -16.80
N GLN A 128 9.29 17.72 -15.89
CA GLN A 128 10.01 18.02 -14.65
C GLN A 128 9.21 17.54 -13.44
N LYS A 129 9.89 16.97 -12.47
CA LYS A 129 9.28 16.57 -11.20
C LYS A 129 9.15 17.77 -10.28
N ILE A 130 7.94 18.04 -9.81
CA ILE A 130 7.65 19.00 -8.75
C ILE A 130 7.99 18.31 -7.43
N SER A 131 9.04 18.79 -6.76
CA SER A 131 9.35 18.38 -5.39
C SER A 131 8.32 18.95 -4.42
N GLU A 132 8.19 18.34 -3.26
CA GLU A 132 7.31 18.81 -2.20
C GLU A 132 7.61 20.26 -1.79
N SER A 133 8.89 20.60 -1.62
CA SER A 133 9.34 21.97 -1.31
C SER A 133 8.90 23.01 -2.35
N ASN A 134 8.84 22.62 -3.63
CA ASN A 134 8.33 23.47 -4.68
C ASN A 134 6.80 23.55 -4.64
N MET A 135 6.12 22.45 -4.30
CA MET A 135 4.68 22.45 -4.11
C MET A 135 4.24 23.37 -2.97
N ILE A 136 4.96 23.35 -1.83
CA ILE A 136 4.71 24.27 -0.71
C ILE A 136 4.81 25.73 -1.18
N LYS A 137 5.90 26.09 -1.88
CA LYS A 137 6.09 27.43 -2.44
C LYS A 137 4.97 27.82 -3.41
N LEU A 138 4.50 26.89 -4.24
CA LEU A 138 3.42 27.13 -5.18
C LEU A 138 2.09 27.38 -4.46
N LEU A 139 1.80 26.67 -3.37
CA LEU A 139 0.60 26.90 -2.54
C LEU A 139 0.64 28.26 -1.84
N GLU A 140 1.83 28.74 -1.45
CA GLU A 140 2.05 30.08 -0.90
C GLU A 140 2.04 31.19 -1.97
N GLY A 141 1.77 30.87 -3.24
CA GLY A 141 1.76 31.84 -4.34
C GLY A 141 3.15 32.32 -4.78
N LYS A 142 4.22 31.67 -4.34
CA LYS A 142 5.60 32.01 -4.71
C LYS A 142 5.96 31.36 -6.05
N LYS A 143 6.72 32.10 -6.87
CA LYS A 143 7.31 31.57 -8.11
C LYS A 143 8.38 30.54 -7.78
N THR A 144 8.35 29.39 -8.44
CA THR A 144 9.42 28.38 -8.36
C THR A 144 10.29 28.46 -9.60
N THR A 145 11.61 28.42 -9.42
CA THR A 145 12.55 28.37 -10.55
C THR A 145 12.72 26.91 -10.93
N VAL A 146 11.86 26.41 -11.83
CA VAL A 146 12.09 25.11 -12.47
C VAL A 146 12.84 25.37 -13.76
N SER A 147 14.09 24.93 -13.83
CA SER A 147 14.92 25.08 -15.02
C SER A 147 14.39 24.17 -16.13
N TYR A 148 13.75 24.75 -17.14
CA TYR A 148 13.33 24.04 -18.35
C TYR A 148 14.55 23.80 -19.25
N SER A 149 15.26 22.69 -19.05
CA SER A 149 16.41 22.31 -19.90
C SER A 149 16.03 21.93 -21.34
N ARG A 150 14.73 21.90 -21.69
CA ARG A 150 14.25 21.49 -23.02
C ARG A 150 14.02 22.64 -24.02
N PHE A 151 13.81 23.88 -23.55
CA PHE A 151 13.49 25.02 -24.43
C PHE A 151 14.72 25.79 -24.93
N LEU A 152 15.91 25.60 -24.36
CA LEU A 152 17.14 26.32 -24.77
C LEU A 152 17.86 25.72 -26.00
N LYS A 153 17.26 24.74 -26.70
CA LYS A 153 17.86 24.13 -27.90
C LYS A 153 17.26 24.64 -29.23
N ILE A 154 16.49 25.73 -29.22
CA ILE A 154 15.86 26.26 -30.45
C ILE A 154 16.66 27.43 -31.06
N ASP A 155 17.55 28.10 -30.31
CA ASP A 155 18.31 29.26 -30.82
C ASP A 155 19.65 28.93 -31.51
N LYS A 156 19.88 27.67 -31.93
CA LYS A 156 21.15 27.27 -32.61
C LYS A 156 21.03 27.03 -34.12
N TYR A 157 19.92 27.42 -34.74
CA TYR A 157 19.76 27.46 -36.20
C TYR A 157 19.19 28.81 -36.61
N LYS A 158 20.08 29.80 -36.71
CA LYS A 158 19.92 31.00 -37.53
C LYS A 158 21.18 31.19 -38.34
#